data_AF-A0A948L5C4-F1
#
_entry.id   AF-A0A948L5C4-F1
#
_cell.length_a   1.000
_cell.length_b   1.000
_cell.length_c   1.000
_cell.angle_alpha   90.00
_cell.angle_beta   90.00
_cell.angle_gamma   90.00
#
_symmetry.space_group_name_H-M   'P 1'
#
loop_
_entity.id
_entity.type
_entity.pdbx_description
1 polymer ?
#
loop_
_entity_poly.entity_id
_entity_poly.type
_entity_poly.pdbx_seq_one_letter_code
_entity_poly.pdbx_strand_id
1 'polypeptide(L)'
;MDSDLILAIAHHLAVFALVAVYAAEFALLRPGVSGPQIRQLGRIDAAYGGLAAVVIIVGIFRVIFGAAGWEYYVGNQAFWGKMAAFLVMGLLTIPPTLAIRRWQKGLAGDGNYAPPAAEVSANRRYIHLQGAVLLLIPIFAAAMARGYGS
;
A
#
# COMPACT_ATOMS: atom_id res chain seq x y z
N MET A 1 21.18 -13.05 -15.52
CA MET A 1 20.46 -14.08 -14.74
C MET A 1 20.37 -13.69 -13.27
N ASP A 2 21.45 -13.18 -12.67
CA ASP A 2 21.43 -12.80 -11.24
C ASP A 2 20.59 -11.54 -10.93
N SER A 3 20.62 -10.54 -11.81
CA SER A 3 19.88 -9.28 -11.62
C SER A 3 18.36 -9.47 -11.62
N ASP A 4 17.83 -10.32 -12.51
CA ASP A 4 16.39 -10.63 -12.57
C ASP A 4 15.91 -11.31 -11.28
N LEU A 5 16.66 -12.30 -10.78
CA LEU A 5 16.38 -12.97 -9.51
C LEU A 5 16.41 -11.99 -8.34
N ILE A 6 17.43 -11.13 -8.25
CA ILE A 6 17.55 -10.12 -7.19
C ILE A 6 16.37 -9.15 -7.23
N LEU A 7 16.01 -8.63 -8.41
CA LEU A 7 14.88 -7.72 -8.57
C LEU A 7 13.55 -8.41 -8.23
N ALA A 8 13.40 -9.69 -8.58
CA ALA A 8 12.24 -10.46 -8.20
C ALA A 8 12.14 -10.61 -6.68
N ILE A 9 13.20 -11.04 -6.00
CA ILE A 9 13.24 -11.18 -4.53
C ILE A 9 12.94 -9.83 -3.88
N ALA A 10 13.62 -8.77 -4.30
CA ALA A 10 13.44 -7.42 -3.76
C ALA A 10 11.98 -6.94 -3.90
N HIS A 11 11.36 -7.16 -5.05
CA HIS A 11 9.98 -6.76 -5.28
C HIS A 11 9.01 -7.53 -4.38
N HIS A 12 9.18 -8.85 -4.25
CA HIS A 12 8.30 -9.66 -3.39
C HIS A 12 8.46 -9.26 -1.92
N LEU A 13 9.69 -9.09 -1.43
CA LEU A 13 9.94 -8.64 -0.06
C LEU A 13 9.32 -7.26 0.19
N ALA A 14 9.44 -6.32 -0.75
CA ALA A 14 8.82 -5.01 -0.65
C ALA A 14 7.28 -5.10 -0.60
N VAL A 15 6.67 -5.96 -1.44
CA VAL A 15 5.22 -6.19 -1.42
C VAL A 15 4.76 -6.83 -0.12
N PHE A 16 5.46 -7.85 0.39
CA PHE A 16 5.10 -8.48 1.66
C PHE A 16 5.28 -7.51 2.85
N ALA A 17 6.33 -6.70 2.84
CA ALA A 17 6.51 -5.65 3.83
C ALA A 17 5.36 -4.62 3.78
N LEU A 18 4.96 -4.20 2.58
CA LEU A 18 3.81 -3.30 2.39
C LEU A 18 2.53 -3.89 2.97
N VAL A 19 2.25 -5.18 2.70
CA VAL A 19 1.09 -5.90 3.25
C VAL A 19 1.17 -5.99 4.78
N ALA A 20 2.35 -6.25 5.34
CA ALA A 20 2.54 -6.29 6.80
C ALA A 20 2.29 -4.93 7.45
N VAL A 21 2.78 -3.84 6.86
CA VAL A 21 2.53 -2.48 7.36
C VAL A 21 1.06 -2.09 7.22
N TYR A 22 0.41 -2.44 6.11
CA TYR A 22 -1.04 -2.30 5.95
C TYR A 22 -1.82 -3.04 7.05
N ALA A 23 -1.45 -4.28 7.36
CA ALA A 23 -2.10 -5.05 8.42
C ALA A 23 -1.92 -4.39 9.80
N ALA A 24 -0.75 -3.81 10.07
CA ALA A 24 -0.51 -3.04 11.28
C ALA A 24 -1.37 -1.76 11.35
N GLU A 25 -1.48 -1.03 10.24
CA GLU A 25 -2.35 0.15 10.14
C GLU A 25 -3.83 -0.22 10.37
N PHE A 26 -4.28 -1.29 9.71
CA PHE A 26 -5.63 -1.85 9.87
C PHE A 26 -5.95 -2.19 11.33
N ALA A 27 -4.99 -2.81 12.04
CA ALA A 27 -5.17 -3.18 13.44
C ALA A 27 -5.18 -1.97 14.39
N LEU A 28 -4.35 -0.96 14.11
CA LEU A 28 -4.20 0.24 14.95
C LEU A 28 -5.30 1.28 14.76
N LEU A 29 -5.83 1.42 13.54
CA LEU A 29 -6.90 2.36 13.25
C LEU A 29 -8.23 1.84 13.83
N ARG A 30 -8.46 2.04 15.12
CA ARG A 30 -9.65 1.59 15.84
C ARG A 30 -10.22 2.68 16.76
N PRO A 31 -11.53 2.61 17.09
CA PRO A 31 -12.14 3.54 18.05
C PRO A 31 -11.35 3.57 19.37
N GLY A 32 -11.19 4.77 19.94
CA GLY A 32 -10.41 4.97 21.15
C GLY A 32 -8.91 5.15 20.95
N VAL A 33 -8.44 5.35 19.71
CA VAL A 33 -7.04 5.72 19.43
C VAL A 33 -6.67 7.01 20.17
N SER A 34 -5.57 7.01 20.90
CA SER A 34 -5.14 8.16 21.70
C SER A 34 -3.62 8.33 21.72
N GLY A 35 -3.15 9.53 22.04
CA GLY A 35 -1.76 9.90 22.30
C GLY A 35 -0.68 9.03 21.59
N PRO A 36 -0.06 8.06 22.29
CA PRO A 36 0.99 7.20 21.71
C PRO A 36 0.58 6.46 20.43
N GLN A 37 -0.66 5.99 20.34
CA GLN A 37 -1.16 5.25 19.19
C GLN A 37 -1.31 6.15 17.96
N ILE A 38 -1.66 7.44 18.14
CA ILE A 38 -1.71 8.41 17.03
C ILE A 38 -0.32 8.62 16.43
N ARG A 39 0.71 8.73 17.28
CA ARG A 39 2.11 8.86 16.83
C ARG A 39 2.58 7.60 16.12
N GLN A 40 2.26 6.43 16.65
CA GLN A 40 2.58 5.14 16.04
C GLN A 40 1.90 4.98 14.68
N LEU A 41 0.62 5.34 14.58
CA LEU A 41 -0.16 5.27 13.35
C LEU A 41 0.47 6.11 12.24
N GLY A 42 0.90 7.35 12.54
CA GLY A 42 1.57 8.17 11.52
C GLY A 42 2.97 7.68 11.11
N ARG A 43 3.68 6.93 11.96
CA ARG A 43 4.94 6.27 11.55
C ARG A 43 4.67 5.10 10.60
N ILE A 44 3.61 4.35 10.87
CA ILE A 44 3.18 3.21 10.03
C ILE A 44 2.63 3.71 8.69
N ASP A 45 1.82 4.76 8.68
CA ASP A 45 1.35 5.42 7.45
C ASP A 45 2.52 5.94 6.59
N ALA A 46 3.52 6.57 7.22
CA ALA A 46 4.73 7.00 6.51
C ALA A 46 5.54 5.81 5.96
N ALA A 47 5.67 4.72 6.73
CA ALA A 47 6.32 3.49 6.28
C ALA A 47 5.56 2.83 5.12
N TYR A 48 4.23 2.84 5.15
CA TYR A 48 3.38 2.34 4.07
C TYR A 48 3.65 3.12 2.78
N GLY A 49 3.62 4.46 2.85
CA GLY A 49 3.91 5.31 1.70
C GLY A 49 5.34 5.10 1.14
N GLY A 50 6.33 4.97 2.03
CA GLY A 50 7.71 4.66 1.63
C GLY A 50 7.85 3.30 0.95
N LEU A 51 7.24 2.24 1.51
CA LEU A 51 7.24 0.90 0.92
C LEU A 51 6.48 0.87 -0.41
N ALA A 52 5.38 1.60 -0.54
CA ALA A 52 4.65 1.70 -1.80
C ALA A 52 5.54 2.30 -2.92
N ALA A 53 6.33 3.32 -2.59
CA ALA A 53 7.31 3.88 -3.53
C ALA A 53 8.40 2.86 -3.90
N VAL A 54 8.93 2.11 -2.93
CA VAL A 54 9.91 1.04 -3.19
C VAL A 54 9.32 -0.03 -4.12
N VAL A 55 8.08 -0.47 -3.88
CA VAL A 55 7.38 -1.44 -4.75
C VAL A 55 7.28 -0.94 -6.18
N ILE A 56 6.92 0.34 -6.39
CA ILE A 56 6.87 0.95 -7.72
C ILE A 56 8.26 0.97 -8.36
N ILE A 57 9.27 1.50 -7.68
CA ILE A 57 10.62 1.66 -8.23
C ILE A 57 11.20 0.31 -8.65
N VAL A 58 11.14 -0.69 -7.77
CA VAL A 58 11.62 -2.04 -8.08
C VAL A 58 10.76 -2.69 -9.17
N GLY A 59 9.45 -2.43 -9.17
CA GLY A 59 8.54 -2.89 -10.23
C GLY A 59 8.90 -2.34 -11.61
N ILE A 60 9.23 -1.05 -11.72
CA ILE A 60 9.71 -0.43 -12.95
C ILE A 60 11.00 -1.09 -13.43
N PHE A 61 11.96 -1.33 -12.53
CA PHE A 61 13.19 -2.04 -12.89
C PHE A 61 12.92 -3.48 -13.36
N ARG A 62 11.90 -4.16 -12.84
CA ARG A 62 11.48 -5.48 -13.35
C ARG A 62 10.87 -5.41 -14.74
N VAL A 63 10.16 -4.33 -15.09
CA VAL A 63 9.61 -4.16 -16.44
C VAL A 63 10.72 -3.90 -17.46
N ILE A 64 11.72 -3.08 -17.10
CA ILE A 64 12.79 -2.66 -18.02
C ILE A 64 13.92 -3.70 -18.12
N PHE A 65 14.34 -4.28 -16.99
CA PHE A 65 15.51 -5.15 -16.89
C PHE A 65 15.16 -6.62 -16.59
N GLY A 66 13.88 -6.95 -16.46
CA GLY A 66 13.44 -8.31 -16.18
C GLY A 66 13.46 -9.22 -17.41
N ALA A 67 13.51 -10.53 -17.15
CA ALA A 67 13.71 -11.54 -18.18
C ALA A 67 12.59 -11.65 -19.25
N ALA A 68 11.38 -11.15 -18.94
CA ALA A 68 10.23 -11.25 -19.84
C ALA A 68 10.21 -10.22 -21.00
N GLY A 69 11.06 -9.19 -20.95
CA GLY A 69 10.98 -8.05 -21.86
C GLY A 69 9.84 -7.10 -21.52
N TRP A 70 9.98 -5.82 -21.83
CA TRP A 70 9.00 -4.79 -21.45
C TRP A 70 7.69 -4.93 -22.24
N GLU A 71 7.77 -5.41 -23.48
CA GLU A 71 6.65 -5.61 -24.42
C GLU A 71 5.59 -6.55 -23.83
N TYR A 72 6.05 -7.60 -23.15
CA TYR A 72 5.17 -8.55 -22.47
C TYR A 72 4.31 -7.87 -21.42
N TYR A 73 4.87 -6.95 -20.63
CA TYR A 73 4.12 -6.25 -19.59
C TYR A 73 3.11 -5.27 -20.19
N VAL A 74 3.52 -4.43 -21.14
CA VAL A 74 2.63 -3.40 -21.70
C VAL A 74 1.51 -3.97 -22.56
N GLY A 75 1.74 -5.13 -23.20
CA GLY A 75 0.72 -5.85 -23.97
C GLY A 75 -0.28 -6.62 -23.11
N ASN A 76 0.05 -6.89 -21.84
CA ASN A 76 -0.75 -7.76 -20.98
C ASN A 76 -1.82 -6.98 -20.19
N GLN A 77 -3.10 -7.30 -20.40
CA GLN A 77 -4.23 -6.69 -19.70
C GLN A 77 -4.22 -6.94 -18.19
N ALA A 78 -3.74 -8.10 -17.73
CA ALA A 78 -3.60 -8.40 -16.30
C ALA A 78 -2.51 -7.54 -15.65
N PHE A 79 -1.44 -7.18 -16.37
CA PHE A 79 -0.47 -6.19 -15.89
C PHE A 79 -1.14 -4.83 -15.65
N TRP A 80 -1.92 -4.34 -16.61
CA TRP A 80 -2.66 -3.08 -16.44
C TRP A 80 -3.71 -3.15 -15.32
N GLY A 81 -4.39 -4.29 -15.16
CA GLY A 81 -5.27 -4.55 -14.02
C GLY A 81 -4.55 -4.43 -12.68
N LYS A 82 -3.35 -5.03 -12.56
CA LYS A 82 -2.49 -4.89 -11.38
C LYS A 82 -2.10 -3.43 -11.14
N MET A 83 -1.75 -2.68 -12.18
CA MET A 83 -1.36 -1.27 -12.08
C MET A 83 -2.52 -0.36 -11.69
N ALA A 84 -3.71 -0.59 -12.25
CA ALA A 84 -4.92 0.10 -11.85
C ALA A 84 -5.26 -0.19 -10.38
N ALA A 85 -5.19 -1.45 -9.93
CA ALA A 85 -5.42 -1.81 -8.53
C ALA A 85 -4.40 -1.11 -7.60
N PHE A 86 -3.12 -1.09 -7.97
CA PHE A 86 -2.09 -0.40 -7.20
C PHE A 86 -2.30 1.13 -7.15
N LEU A 87 -2.75 1.74 -8.25
CA LEU A 87 -3.10 3.16 -8.29
C LEU A 87 -4.30 3.45 -7.37
N VAL A 88 -5.36 2.64 -7.45
CA VAL A 88 -6.53 2.79 -6.57
C VAL A 88 -6.13 2.63 -5.10
N MET A 89 -5.26 1.67 -4.76
CA MET A 89 -4.69 1.56 -3.41
C MET A 89 -4.05 2.87 -2.95
N GLY A 90 -3.21 3.48 -3.79
CA GLY A 90 -2.55 4.76 -3.47
C GLY A 90 -3.54 5.93 -3.33
N LEU A 91 -4.62 5.96 -4.11
CA LEU A 91 -5.66 6.99 -3.98
C LEU A 91 -6.46 6.82 -2.68
N LEU A 92 -6.75 5.57 -2.31
CA LEU A 92 -7.49 5.26 -1.09
C LEU A 92 -6.72 5.55 0.19
N THR A 93 -5.39 5.71 0.14
CA THR A 93 -4.58 6.08 1.32
C THR A 93 -4.64 7.57 1.62
N ILE A 94 -4.97 8.41 0.63
CA ILE A 94 -4.97 9.87 0.78
C ILE A 94 -5.87 10.32 1.95
N PRO A 95 -7.15 9.90 2.06
CA PRO A 95 -8.00 10.38 3.16
C PRO A 95 -7.50 9.95 4.55
N PRO A 96 -7.16 8.67 4.82
CA PRO A 96 -6.52 8.25 6.07
C PRO A 96 -5.25 9.01 6.40
N THR A 97 -4.32 9.15 5.44
CA THR A 97 -3.05 9.87 5.64
C THR A 97 -3.30 11.33 6.06
N LEU A 98 -4.24 12.01 5.41
CA LEU A 98 -4.59 13.39 5.77
C LEU A 98 -5.20 13.47 7.18
N ALA A 99 -6.09 12.54 7.54
CA ALA A 99 -6.70 12.49 8.86
C ALA A 99 -5.64 12.23 9.96
N ILE A 100 -4.76 11.25 9.76
CA ILE A 100 -3.67 10.92 10.68
C ILE A 100 -2.76 12.13 10.92
N ARG A 101 -2.39 12.86 9.85
CA ARG A 101 -1.59 14.09 9.96
C ARG A 101 -2.32 15.18 10.76
N ARG A 102 -3.63 15.33 10.59
CA ARG A 102 -4.42 16.27 11.41
C ARG A 102 -4.46 15.86 12.87
N TRP A 103 -4.62 14.56 13.17
CA TRP A 103 -4.62 14.06 14.54
C TRP A 103 -3.28 14.26 15.23
N GLN A 104 -2.18 14.06 14.51
CA GLN A 104 -0.84 14.37 15.03
C GLN A 104 -0.68 15.85 15.36
N LYS A 105 -1.21 16.76 14.52
CA LYS A 105 -1.22 18.21 14.81
C LYS A 105 -2.09 18.53 16.03
N GLY A 106 -3.27 17.93 16.13
CA GLY A 106 -4.14 18.06 17.31
C GLY A 106 -3.43 17.64 18.59
N LEU A 107 -2.76 16.49 18.56
CA LEU A 107 -1.98 15.97 19.69
C LEU A 107 -0.76 16.84 20.05
N ALA A 108 -0.19 17.57 19.08
CA ALA A 108 0.88 18.51 19.34
C ALA A 108 0.38 19.79 20.05
N GLY A 109 -0.88 20.19 19.79
CA GLY A 109 -1.52 21.33 20.46
C GLY A 109 -2.15 20.99 21.81
N ASP A 110 -2.68 19.77 21.97
CA ASP A 110 -3.27 19.25 23.19
C ASP A 110 -2.80 17.80 23.43
N GLY A 111 -2.05 17.58 24.52
CA GLY A 111 -1.49 16.27 24.87
C GLY A 111 -2.55 15.19 25.17
N ASN A 112 -3.79 15.59 25.46
CA ASN A 112 -4.93 14.70 25.70
C ASN A 112 -5.85 14.57 24.48
N TYR A 113 -5.46 15.12 23.33
CA TYR A 113 -6.25 15.03 22.11
C TYR A 113 -6.55 13.58 21.73
N ALA A 114 -7.82 13.31 21.46
CA ALA A 114 -8.32 12.08 20.87
C ALA A 114 -9.22 12.42 19.68
N PRO A 115 -9.03 11.77 18.52
CA PRO A 115 -9.88 12.01 17.36
C PRO A 115 -11.32 11.55 17.60
N PRO A 116 -12.33 12.26 17.06
CA PRO A 116 -13.72 11.86 17.16
C PRO A 116 -13.95 10.44 16.61
N ALA A 117 -14.75 9.63 17.32
CA ALA A 117 -15.01 8.24 16.94
C ALA A 117 -15.64 8.12 15.53
N ALA A 118 -16.48 9.08 15.13
CA ALA A 118 -17.05 9.14 13.79
C ALA A 118 -15.98 9.33 12.71
N GLU A 119 -14.95 10.13 12.98
CA GLU A 119 -13.84 10.37 12.06
C GLU A 119 -12.97 9.12 11.90
N VAL A 120 -12.69 8.43 13.00
CA VAL A 120 -11.99 7.14 12.98
C VAL A 120 -12.79 6.11 12.18
N SER A 121 -14.10 6.01 12.40
CA SER A 121 -14.98 5.09 11.66
C SER A 121 -15.01 5.39 10.16
N ALA A 122 -15.08 6.66 9.78
CA ALA A 122 -15.03 7.07 8.37
C ALA A 122 -13.71 6.66 7.71
N ASN A 123 -12.56 6.89 8.37
CA ASN A 123 -11.26 6.51 7.84
C ASN A 123 -11.07 4.98 7.74
N ARG A 124 -11.65 4.22 8.69
CA ARG A 124 -11.63 2.75 8.62
C ARG A 124 -12.27 2.20 7.36
N ARG A 125 -13.32 2.84 6.81
CA ARG A 125 -13.97 2.39 5.56
C ARG A 125 -13.00 2.40 4.38
N TYR A 126 -12.11 3.41 4.30
CA TYR A 126 -11.08 3.47 3.27
C TYR A 126 -10.07 2.34 3.44
N ILE A 127 -9.63 2.07 4.67
CA ILE A 127 -8.73 0.94 4.97
C ILE A 127 -9.39 -0.41 4.61
N HIS A 128 -10.68 -0.62 4.90
CA HIS A 128 -11.39 -1.83 4.46
C HIS A 128 -11.46 -1.96 2.94
N LEU A 129 -11.73 -0.85 2.23
CA LEU A 129 -11.75 -0.84 0.77
C LEU A 129 -10.37 -1.10 0.18
N GLN A 130 -9.31 -0.56 0.79
CA GLN A 130 -7.93 -0.92 0.44
C GLN A 130 -7.70 -2.43 0.59
N GLY A 131 -8.15 -3.05 1.68
CA GLY A 131 -8.07 -4.49 1.85
C GLY A 131 -8.70 -5.29 0.69
N ALA A 132 -9.85 -4.84 0.20
CA ALA A 132 -10.51 -5.48 -0.95
C ALA A 132 -9.71 -5.30 -2.25
N VAL A 133 -9.19 -4.10 -2.51
CA VAL A 133 -8.38 -3.80 -3.71
C VAL A 133 -7.01 -4.49 -3.65
N LEU A 134 -6.42 -4.61 -2.46
CA LEU A 134 -5.16 -5.29 -2.22
C LEU A 134 -5.19 -6.74 -2.71
N LEU A 135 -6.33 -7.43 -2.59
CA LEU A 135 -6.51 -8.81 -3.08
C LEU A 135 -6.44 -8.91 -4.61
N LEU A 136 -6.81 -7.86 -5.34
CA LEU A 136 -6.75 -7.86 -6.81
C LEU A 136 -5.30 -7.89 -7.31
N ILE A 137 -4.37 -7.29 -6.58
CA ILE A 137 -2.95 -7.20 -6.96
C ILE A 137 -2.31 -8.59 -7.15
N PRO A 138 -2.33 -9.51 -6.16
CA PRO A 138 -1.79 -10.86 -6.33
C PRO A 138 -2.62 -11.71 -7.31
N ILE A 139 -3.93 -11.48 -7.45
CA ILE A 139 -4.76 -12.16 -8.45
C ILE A 139 -4.27 -11.83 -9.86
N PHE A 140 -4.13 -10.54 -10.18
CA PHE A 140 -3.62 -10.11 -11.48
C PHE A 140 -2.17 -10.54 -11.71
N ALA A 141 -1.33 -10.50 -10.68
CA ALA A 141 0.04 -11.01 -10.78
C ALA A 141 0.08 -12.50 -11.13
N ALA A 142 -0.77 -13.32 -10.49
CA ALA A 142 -0.86 -14.75 -10.74
C ALA A 142 -1.51 -15.09 -12.10
N ALA A 143 -2.45 -14.27 -12.57
CA ALA A 143 -3.05 -14.38 -13.89
C ALA A 143 -2.02 -14.08 -14.99
N MET A 144 -1.30 -12.95 -14.86
CA MET A 144 -0.21 -12.56 -15.75
C MET A 144 0.85 -13.66 -15.81
N ALA A 145 1.31 -14.19 -14.66
CA ALA A 145 2.32 -15.26 -14.62
C ALA A 145 1.91 -16.57 -15.34
N ARG A 146 0.62 -16.75 -15.63
CA ARG A 146 0.08 -17.90 -16.38
C ARG A 146 -0.30 -17.55 -17.83
N GLY A 147 0.04 -16.35 -18.30
CA GLY A 147 -0.25 -15.90 -19.67
C GLY A 147 -1.68 -15.42 -19.90
N TYR A 148 -2.47 -15.17 -18.84
CA TYR A 148 -3.77 -14.51 -19.03
C TYR A 148 -3.58 -13.03 -19.36
N GLY A 149 -4.35 -12.54 -20.33
CA GLY A 149 -4.39 -11.12 -20.71
C GLY A 149 -3.34 -10.69 -21.74
N SER A 150 -2.49 -11.59 -22.22
CA SER A 150 -1.56 -11.39 -23.34
C SER A 150 -2.16 -11.77 -24.69
#